data_AF-A0A7C1UYC4-F1
#
_entry.id   AF-A0A7C1UYC4-F1
#
_cell.length_a   1.000
_cell.length_b   1.000
_cell.length_c   1.000
_cell.angle_alpha   90.00
_cell.angle_beta   90.00
_cell.angle_gamma   90.00
#
_symmetry.space_group_name_H-M   'P 1'
#
loop_
_entity.id
_entity.type
_entity.pdbx_description
1 polymer ?
#
loop_
_entity_poly.entity_id
_entity_poly.type
_entity_poly.pdbx_seq_one_letter_code
_entity_poly.pdbx_strand_id
1 'polypeptide(L)'
;MDFVWILGAGHFGALAARRISKRNPGKSILVVDEDPEKLKELQELPVKTREEDALNFLVDNFSDPPEWIVPAVPIHVAFEWLMEELKKNGISVERIDVPDEVDDQVPNPYR
;
A
#
# COMPACT_ATOMS: atom_id res chain seq x y z
N MET A 1 -16.57 3.69 8.09
CA MET A 1 -16.68 2.38 7.40
C MET A 1 -15.66 1.45 8.03
N ASP A 2 -16.03 0.23 8.42
CA ASP A 2 -15.13 -0.73 9.09
C ASP A 2 -14.32 -1.56 8.07
N PHE A 3 -13.55 -0.90 7.20
CA PHE A 3 -12.85 -1.53 6.07
C PHE A 3 -11.34 -1.26 6.09
N VAL A 4 -10.53 -2.26 5.74
CA VAL A 4 -9.06 -2.16 5.66
C VAL A 4 -8.58 -2.60 4.29
N TRP A 5 -7.69 -1.82 3.68
CA TRP A 5 -6.91 -2.25 2.52
C TRP A 5 -5.51 -2.69 2.96
N ILE A 6 -5.05 -3.80 2.39
CA ILE A 6 -3.67 -4.27 2.53
C ILE A 6 -3.08 -4.29 1.13
N LEU A 7 -2.06 -3.46 0.93
CA LEU A 7 -1.39 -3.27 -0.34
C LEU A 7 -0.14 -4.15 -0.35
N GLY A 8 -0.24 -5.31 -1.00
CA GLY A 8 0.75 -6.38 -0.99
C GLY A 8 0.28 -7.61 -0.22
N ALA A 9 0.49 -8.79 -0.77
CA ALA A 9 0.21 -10.12 -0.25
C ALA A 9 1.49 -10.91 0.08
N GLY A 10 2.66 -10.27 0.00
CA GLY A 10 3.93 -10.81 0.51
C GLY A 10 3.92 -11.06 2.02
N HIS A 11 5.09 -11.35 2.60
CA HIS A 11 5.21 -11.77 4.01
C HIS A 11 4.47 -10.84 5.00
N PHE A 12 4.70 -9.53 4.89
CA PHE A 12 4.08 -8.55 5.79
C PHE A 12 2.58 -8.34 5.51
N GLY A 13 2.17 -8.40 4.25
CA GLY A 13 0.76 -8.31 3.86
C GLY A 13 -0.07 -9.47 4.38
N ALA A 14 0.42 -10.70 4.15
CA ALA A 14 -0.19 -11.91 4.68
C ALA A 14 -0.22 -11.92 6.22
N LEU A 15 0.83 -11.40 6.87
CA LEU A 15 0.89 -11.26 8.32
C LEU A 15 -0.13 -10.25 8.85
N ALA A 16 -0.32 -9.13 8.16
CA ALA A 16 -1.34 -8.15 8.48
C ALA A 16 -2.74 -8.74 8.34
N ALA A 17 -3.03 -9.41 7.22
CA ALA A 17 -4.31 -10.09 6.97
C ALA A 17 -4.65 -11.05 8.12
N ARG A 18 -3.74 -11.98 8.45
CA ARG A 18 -3.92 -12.94 9.56
C ARG A 18 -4.19 -12.25 10.90
N ARG A 19 -3.41 -11.22 11.23
CA ARG A 19 -3.52 -10.54 12.53
C ARG A 19 -4.79 -9.72 12.67
N ILE A 20 -5.18 -9.01 11.61
CA ILE A 20 -6.38 -8.16 11.61
C ILE A 20 -7.62 -9.06 11.61
N SER A 21 -7.69 -10.07 10.75
CA SER A 21 -8.81 -11.03 10.74
C SER A 21 -9.00 -11.71 12.11
N LYS A 22 -7.90 -12.08 12.78
CA LYS A 22 -7.97 -12.72 14.10
C LYS A 22 -8.41 -11.77 15.22
N ARG A 23 -7.91 -10.52 15.22
CA ARG A 23 -8.19 -9.55 16.29
C ARG A 23 -9.55 -8.86 16.14
N ASN A 24 -10.04 -8.76 14.90
CA ASN A 24 -11.26 -8.06 14.57
C ASN A 24 -12.16 -8.97 13.71
N PRO A 25 -12.79 -10.00 14.30
CA PRO A 25 -13.74 -10.85 13.58
C PRO A 25 -14.84 -9.99 12.94
N GLY A 26 -15.10 -10.19 11.65
CA GLY A 26 -16.10 -9.44 10.89
C GLY A 26 -15.61 -8.12 10.28
N LYS A 27 -14.39 -7.66 10.57
CA LYS A 27 -13.79 -6.53 9.84
C LYS A 27 -13.66 -6.90 8.37
N SER A 28 -14.12 -6.03 7.48
CA SER A 28 -13.95 -6.26 6.05
C SER A 28 -12.51 -5.91 5.66
N ILE A 29 -11.84 -6.82 4.94
CA ILE A 29 -10.44 -6.66 4.54
C ILE A 29 -10.33 -6.98 3.05
N LEU A 30 -9.63 -6.12 2.32
CA LEU A 30 -9.23 -6.36 0.94
C LEU A 30 -7.70 -6.37 0.85
N VAL A 31 -7.16 -7.43 0.26
CA VAL A 31 -5.74 -7.55 -0.05
C VAL A 31 -5.56 -7.39 -1.56
N VAL A 32 -4.64 -6.52 -1.97
CA VAL A 32 -4.34 -6.22 -3.37
C VAL A 32 -2.90 -6.58 -3.65
N ASP A 33 -2.64 -7.38 -4.67
CA ASP A 33 -1.29 -7.74 -5.11
C ASP A 33 -1.35 -8.13 -6.61
N GLU A 34 -0.25 -7.95 -7.33
CA GLU A 34 -0.13 -8.35 -8.73
C GLU A 34 0.17 -9.85 -8.90
N ASP A 35 0.71 -10.51 -7.86
CA ASP A 35 1.05 -11.92 -7.86
C ASP A 35 -0.16 -12.78 -7.42
N PRO A 36 -0.82 -13.49 -8.36
CA PRO A 36 -1.98 -14.33 -8.03
C PRO A 36 -1.62 -15.51 -7.13
N GLU A 37 -0.38 -16.01 -7.14
CA GLU A 37 0.04 -17.09 -6.24
C GLU A 37 0.08 -16.60 -4.80
N LYS A 38 0.53 -15.37 -4.56
CA LYS A 38 0.48 -14.76 -3.22
C LYS A 38 -0.93 -14.55 -2.71
N LEU A 39 -1.85 -14.15 -3.60
CA LEU A 39 -3.27 -14.02 -3.25
C LEU A 39 -3.91 -15.38 -2.92
N LYS A 40 -3.54 -16.45 -3.65
CA LYS A 40 -4.01 -17.82 -3.35
C LYS A 40 -3.62 -18.30 -1.96
N GLU A 41 -2.43 -17.94 -1.46
CA GLU A 41 -1.99 -18.25 -0.09
C GLU A 41 -2.94 -17.70 1.00
N LEU A 42 -3.83 -16.76 0.67
CA LEU A 42 -4.76 -16.10 1.59
C LEU A 42 -6.19 -16.65 1.53
N GLN A 43 -6.50 -17.64 0.67
CA GLN A 43 -7.86 -18.15 0.46
C GLN A 43 -8.53 -18.71 1.73
N GLU A 44 -7.74 -19.23 2.67
CA GLU A 44 -8.22 -19.76 3.95
C GLU A 44 -8.56 -18.66 4.97
N LEU A 45 -8.25 -17.40 4.68
CA LEU A 45 -8.56 -16.26 5.54
C LEU A 45 -9.88 -15.61 5.11
N PRO A 46 -10.65 -15.03 6.05
CA PRO A 46 -11.88 -14.30 5.74
C PRO A 46 -11.56 -12.91 5.18
N VAL A 47 -10.86 -12.85 4.05
CA VAL A 47 -10.45 -11.63 3.35
C VAL A 47 -10.87 -11.70 1.89
N LYS A 48 -11.08 -10.55 1.27
CA LYS A 48 -11.19 -10.45 -0.20
C LYS A 48 -9.80 -10.23 -0.80
N THR A 49 -9.59 -10.73 -2.00
CA THR A 49 -8.36 -10.52 -2.78
C THR A 49 -8.70 -9.83 -4.10
N ARG A 50 -7.77 -9.00 -4.60
CA ARG A 50 -7.85 -8.38 -5.93
C ARG A 50 -6.48 -8.45 -6.58
N GLU A 51 -6.43 -9.04 -7.77
CA GLU A 51 -5.21 -9.15 -8.59
C GLU A 51 -5.02 -7.85 -9.36
N GLU A 52 -4.16 -6.97 -8.86
CA GLU A 52 -3.89 -5.65 -9.44
C GLU A 52 -2.61 -5.06 -8.83
N ASP A 53 -1.94 -4.17 -9.56
CA ASP A 53 -0.89 -3.34 -8.97
C ASP A 53 -1.45 -2.49 -7.81
N ALA A 54 -0.74 -2.50 -6.70
CA ALA A 54 -1.19 -1.88 -5.47
C ALA A 54 -1.30 -0.35 -5.57
N LEU A 55 -0.41 0.29 -6.33
CA LEU A 55 -0.41 1.73 -6.49
C LEU A 55 -1.54 2.17 -7.43
N ASN A 56 -1.69 1.52 -8.58
CA ASN A 56 -2.79 1.76 -9.52
C ASN A 56 -4.15 1.61 -8.83
N PHE A 57 -4.34 0.51 -8.10
CA PHE A 57 -5.54 0.29 -7.30
C PHE A 57 -5.78 1.45 -6.33
N LEU A 58 -4.73 1.87 -5.60
CA LEU A 58 -4.84 2.95 -4.63
C LEU A 58 -5.28 4.26 -5.30
N VAL A 59 -4.59 4.69 -6.36
CA VAL A 59 -4.87 5.96 -7.04
C VAL A 59 -6.25 5.94 -7.71
N ASP A 60 -6.71 4.80 -8.23
CA ASP A 60 -8.02 4.71 -8.89
C ASP A 60 -9.21 4.65 -7.91
N ASN A 61 -8.98 4.20 -6.67
CA ASN A 61 -10.05 3.98 -5.69
C ASN A 61 -10.00 4.95 -4.49
N PHE A 62 -9.00 5.83 -4.38
CA PHE A 62 -8.81 6.70 -3.21
C PHE A 62 -9.95 7.70 -2.94
N SER A 63 -10.84 7.93 -3.91
CA SER A 63 -12.01 8.81 -3.73
C SER A 63 -12.99 8.31 -2.65
N ASP A 64 -12.97 7.00 -2.35
CA ASP A 64 -13.69 6.38 -1.23
C ASP A 64 -12.70 5.51 -0.41
N PRO A 65 -11.85 6.14 0.42
CA PRO A 65 -10.77 5.43 1.07
C PRO A 65 -11.27 4.56 2.24
N PRO A 66 -10.57 3.47 2.57
CA PRO A 66 -10.87 2.65 3.74
C PRO A 66 -10.54 3.42 5.02
N GLU A 67 -10.91 2.87 6.17
CA GLU A 67 -10.49 3.42 7.46
C GLU A 67 -8.98 3.29 7.66
N TRP A 68 -8.40 2.20 7.17
CA TRP A 68 -6.97 1.91 7.28
C TRP A 68 -6.42 1.35 5.98
N ILE A 69 -5.19 1.77 5.69
CA ILE A 69 -4.35 1.21 4.62
C ILE A 69 -3.11 0.62 5.28
N VAL A 70 -2.79 -0.62 4.95
CA VAL A 70 -1.53 -1.29 5.33
C VAL A 70 -0.63 -1.33 4.09
N PRO A 71 0.39 -0.45 3.98
CA PRO A 71 1.34 -0.46 2.88
C PRO A 71 2.37 -1.58 3.09
N ALA A 72 2.17 -2.73 2.46
CA ALA A 72 3.00 -3.92 2.58
C ALA A 72 3.78 -4.27 1.29
N VAL A 73 3.84 -3.36 0.33
CA VAL A 73 4.71 -3.39 -0.86
C VAL A 73 6.03 -2.66 -0.57
N PRO A 74 7.15 -3.06 -1.21
CA PRO A 74 8.48 -2.50 -0.94
C PRO A 74 8.71 -1.15 -1.65
N ILE A 75 7.76 -0.23 -1.55
CA ILE A 75 7.82 1.12 -2.11
C ILE A 75 7.33 2.15 -1.09
N HIS A 76 7.66 3.43 -1.29
CA HIS A 76 7.13 4.52 -0.48
C HIS A 76 5.68 4.86 -0.89
N VAL A 77 4.73 3.97 -0.59
CA VAL A 77 3.33 4.03 -1.08
C VAL A 77 2.70 5.43 -0.98
N ALA A 78 2.80 6.10 0.16
CA ALA A 78 2.19 7.42 0.35
C ALA A 78 2.80 8.48 -0.57
N PHE A 79 4.11 8.44 -0.78
CA PHE A 79 4.81 9.35 -1.69
C PHE A 79 4.45 9.05 -3.14
N GLU A 80 4.50 7.78 -3.54
CA GLU A 80 4.15 7.34 -4.88
C GLU A 80 2.70 7.68 -5.24
N TRP A 81 1.76 7.46 -4.32
CA TRP A 81 0.36 7.84 -4.50
C TRP A 81 0.20 9.35 -4.68
N LEU A 82 0.86 10.17 -3.85
CA LEU A 82 0.79 11.62 -3.95
C LEU A 82 1.30 12.12 -5.30
N MET A 83 2.43 11.56 -5.78
CA MET A 83 2.99 11.90 -7.09
C MET A 83 1.98 11.62 -8.21
N GLU A 84 1.34 10.45 -8.21
CA GLU A 84 0.34 10.10 -9.22
C GLU A 84 -0.95 10.91 -9.10
N GLU A 85 -1.42 11.18 -7.88
CA GLU A 85 -2.60 12.01 -7.63
C GLU A 85 -2.40 13.45 -8.15
N LEU A 86 -1.23 14.05 -7.89
CA LEU A 86 -0.91 15.39 -8.40
C LEU A 86 -0.88 15.42 -9.93
N LYS A 87 -0.27 14.42 -10.58
CA LYS A 87 -0.28 14.31 -12.06
C LYS A 87 -1.69 14.20 -12.60
N LYS A 88 -2.55 13.36 -12.00
CA LYS A 88 -3.96 13.21 -12.41
C LYS A 88 -4.73 14.53 -12.32
N ASN A 89 -4.37 15.38 -11.35
CA ASN A 89 -4.94 16.72 -11.17
C ASN A 89 -4.24 17.80 -12.03
N GLY A 90 -3.41 17.42 -13.00
CA GLY A 90 -2.77 18.32 -13.95
C GLY A 90 -1.56 19.09 -13.40
N ILE A 91 -1.05 18.71 -12.23
CA ILE A 91 0.12 19.33 -11.62
C ILE A 91 1.38 18.61 -12.12
N SER A 92 2.32 19.36 -12.66
CA SER A 92 3.63 18.82 -13.03
C SER A 92 4.43 18.51 -11.78
N VAL A 93 4.86 17.26 -11.64
CA VAL A 93 5.70 16.80 -10.53
C VAL A 93 6.92 16.08 -11.10
N GLU A 94 8.07 16.31 -10.47
CA GLU A 94 9.33 15.64 -10.78
C GLU A 94 9.96 15.11 -9.50
N ARG A 95 10.66 13.98 -9.64
CA ARG A 95 11.53 13.49 -8.56
C ARG A 95 12.87 14.19 -8.69
N ILE A 96 13.33 14.74 -7.58
CA ILE A 96 14.68 15.29 -7.47
C ILE A 96 15.49 14.39 -6.53
N ASP A 97 16.79 14.30 -6.78
CA ASP A 97 17.70 13.66 -5.84
C ASP A 97 17.73 14.43 -4.53
N VAL A 98 17.99 13.73 -3.43
CA VAL A 98 18.21 14.39 -2.13
C VAL A 98 19.45 15.29 -2.27
N PRO A 99 19.34 16.60 -1.99
CA PRO A 99 20.47 17.51 -2.12
C PRO A 99 21.64 17.13 -1.20
N ASP A 100 22.86 17.30 -1.68
CA ASP A 100 24.09 16.94 -0.96
C ASP A 100 24.20 17.63 0.41
N GLU A 101 23.66 18.84 0.52
CA GLU A 101 23.67 19.64 1.73
C GLU A 101 22.83 19.03 2.88
N VAL A 102 21.97 18.05 2.58
CA VAL A 102 21.12 17.37 3.56
C VAL A 102 21.86 16.20 4.25
N ASP A 103 22.93 15.66 3.65
CA ASP A 103 23.63 14.47 4.16
C ASP A 103 24.19 14.69 5.58
N ASP A 104 24.76 15.86 5.85
CA ASP A 104 25.30 16.23 7.17
C ASP A 104 24.20 16.52 8.21
N GLN A 105 22.92 16.56 7.80
CA GLN A 105 21.77 16.89 8.65
C GLN A 105 21.00 15.64 9.12
N VAL A 106 21.30 14.47 8.57
CA VAL A 106 20.58 13.22 8.87
C VAL A 106 21.52 12.12 9.36
N PRO A 107 21.05 11.24 10.26
CA PRO A 107 21.85 10.10 10.69
C PRO A 107 21.94 9.05 9.56
N ASN A 108 23.16 8.67 9.19
CA ASN A 108 23.46 7.63 8.19
C ASN A 108 22.77 7.88 6.82
N PRO A 109 23.13 8.96 6.11
CA PRO A 109 22.59 9.23 4.78
C PRO A 109 22.87 8.03 3.85
N TYR A 110 21.86 7.66 3.06
CA TYR A 110 21.94 6.58 2.08
C TYR A 110 21.96 7.18 0.67
N ARG A 111 22.92 6.75 -0.13
CA ARG A 111 23.16 7.17 -1.52
C ARG A 111 23.17 5.94 -2.41
#